data_AF-G0U606-F1
#
_entry.id   AF-G0U606-F1
#
_cell.length_a   1.000
_cell.length_b   1.000
_cell.length_c   1.000
_cell.angle_alpha   90.00
_cell.angle_beta   90.00
_cell.angle_gamma   90.00
#
_symmetry.space_group_name_H-M   'P 1'
#
loop_
_entity.id
_entity.type
_entity.pdbx_description
1 polymer ?
#
loop_
_entity_poly.entity_id
_entity_poly.type
_entity_poly.pdbx_seq_one_letter_code
_entity_poly.pdbx_strand_id
1 'polypeptide(L)'
;MGVGTAVRQRSVAAARQWRRVPFQRLRRQLVTPYVMEVRLPLEPAMGKAAEKPPLLPTINIRVETNKEAILHWCQLEYFGHVHNPETAGSESAGGSAVVCIHSGLPRPLGCPYTLSAEAGHFADTVRRAEAQRVRQGEEMVEGPHPTRWLTQPLLDGFISRRVAAHVGLFNDNMPQTLELARRLKVSLMPSDMSPYYFANELLSTWGLFGDIDIDNASAAGDSVNRVIQLAHASCVASNTRSVWLNGASLCNGKGDAVIILGPRRSGKTTLALHCLSEHPSTLKLIGLENVHVGQTGAPRHLRLPDTEPLALLMGVPASAKVGIGTLIGTLRANPHLTKAAHTFSPPLSTVQSILRNDEKTIWGMGHQYPVNISEAFGPRRWSPTWLGKVRGVVLLNWDIVELARATSTSCTQIVEWKGKEGFLKLQDMAAQSGHTSLFRGHYLLRSIYNEMEATQRLEENLHFSIGRGPPVFEIRGAVHFDAGVKLIHRLLGE
;
A
#
# COMPACT_ATOMS: atom_id res chain seq x y z
N MET A 1 26.70 -8.62 35.35
CA MET A 1 26.13 -9.38 34.21
C MET A 1 24.70 -9.90 34.49
N GLY A 2 23.79 -9.10 35.08
CA GLY A 2 22.48 -9.61 35.57
C GLY A 2 21.20 -9.13 34.86
N VAL A 3 21.29 -8.10 34.00
CA VAL A 3 20.08 -7.46 33.41
C VAL A 3 19.60 -8.19 32.15
N GLY A 4 20.51 -8.80 31.38
CA GLY A 4 20.19 -9.48 30.12
C GLY A 4 19.48 -10.83 30.27
N THR A 5 19.76 -11.58 31.33
CA THR A 5 19.16 -12.90 31.58
C THR A 5 17.72 -12.79 32.09
N ALA A 6 17.45 -11.86 33.01
CA ALA A 6 16.09 -11.61 33.51
C ALA A 6 15.16 -11.06 32.41
N VAL A 7 15.65 -10.16 31.55
CA VAL A 7 14.88 -9.65 30.40
C VAL A 7 14.61 -10.76 29.39
N ARG A 8 15.61 -11.60 29.06
CA ARG A 8 15.41 -12.77 28.17
C ARG A 8 14.41 -13.77 28.75
N GLN A 9 14.47 -14.06 30.04
CA GLN A 9 13.51 -14.95 30.71
C GLN A 9 12.09 -14.37 30.70
N ARG A 10 11.92 -13.06 30.95
CA ARG A 10 10.62 -12.38 30.86
C ARG A 10 10.07 -12.37 29.43
N SER A 11 10.91 -12.12 28.43
CA SER A 11 10.51 -12.18 27.01
C SER A 11 10.10 -13.58 26.58
N VAL A 12 10.81 -14.62 27.02
CA VAL A 12 10.46 -16.03 26.73
C VAL A 12 9.17 -16.44 27.45
N ALA A 13 8.97 -16.01 28.70
CA ALA A 13 7.73 -16.26 29.44
C ALA A 13 6.53 -15.55 28.78
N ALA A 14 6.69 -14.28 28.38
CA ALA A 14 5.67 -13.53 27.65
C ALA A 14 5.38 -14.15 26.27
N ALA A 15 6.40 -14.64 25.55
CA ALA A 15 6.24 -15.36 24.29
C ALA A 15 5.34 -16.59 24.46
N ARG A 16 5.62 -17.39 25.50
CA ARG A 16 4.85 -18.60 25.84
C ARG A 16 3.42 -18.26 26.24
N GLN A 17 3.23 -17.15 26.97
CA GLN A 17 1.90 -16.69 27.35
C GLN A 17 1.07 -16.34 26.11
N TRP A 18 1.60 -15.51 25.22
CA TRP A 18 0.90 -15.10 23.99
C TRP A 18 0.63 -16.25 23.02
N ARG A 19 1.56 -17.20 22.87
CA ARG A 19 1.35 -18.41 22.03
C ARG A 19 0.23 -19.31 22.54
N ARG A 20 -0.16 -19.18 23.81
CA ARG A 20 -1.28 -19.92 24.43
C ARG A 20 -2.59 -19.12 24.42
N VAL A 21 -2.62 -17.91 23.85
CA VAL A 21 -3.83 -17.10 23.77
C VAL A 21 -4.63 -17.53 22.53
N PRO A 22 -5.89 -17.93 22.68
CA PRO A 22 -6.80 -18.04 21.55
C PRO A 22 -7.14 -16.64 21.00
N PHE A 23 -7.25 -16.53 19.69
CA PHE A 23 -7.72 -15.36 18.96
C PHE A 23 -9.04 -14.83 19.54
N GLN A 24 -10.01 -15.71 19.81
CA GLN A 24 -11.28 -15.30 20.41
C GLN A 24 -11.11 -14.66 21.79
N ARG A 25 -10.14 -15.12 22.59
CA ARG A 25 -9.83 -14.54 23.91
C ARG A 25 -9.22 -13.15 23.75
N LEU A 26 -8.29 -12.97 22.81
CA LEU A 26 -7.74 -11.67 22.47
C LEU A 26 -8.87 -10.72 22.04
N ARG A 27 -9.76 -11.18 21.16
CA ARG A 27 -10.87 -10.38 20.64
C ARG A 27 -11.82 -9.89 21.73
N ARG A 28 -12.18 -10.75 22.69
CA ARG A 28 -13.04 -10.38 23.84
C ARG A 28 -12.43 -9.31 24.74
N GLN A 29 -11.10 -9.16 24.75
CA GLN A 29 -10.41 -8.14 25.54
C GLN A 29 -10.29 -6.79 24.83
N LEU A 30 -10.55 -6.76 23.53
CA LEU A 30 -10.54 -5.56 22.70
C LEU A 30 -11.99 -5.14 22.47
N VAL A 31 -12.57 -4.45 23.46
CA VAL A 31 -13.99 -4.05 23.44
C VAL A 31 -14.20 -2.94 22.41
N THR A 32 -15.07 -3.18 21.44
CA THR A 32 -15.33 -2.27 20.30
C THR A 32 -16.83 -1.97 20.17
N PRO A 33 -17.38 -1.04 20.96
CA PRO A 33 -18.82 -0.74 20.98
C PRO A 33 -19.36 -0.08 19.71
N TYR A 34 -18.51 0.61 18.96
CA TYR A 34 -18.90 1.36 17.77
C TYR A 34 -18.75 0.47 16.53
N VAL A 35 -19.77 0.43 15.66
CA VAL A 35 -19.82 -0.47 14.51
C VAL A 35 -20.34 0.26 13.26
N MET A 36 -19.73 -0.03 12.11
CA MET A 36 -20.23 0.35 10.78
C MET A 36 -19.94 -0.76 9.78
N GLU A 37 -20.55 -0.69 8.60
CA GLU A 37 -20.29 -1.61 7.50
C GLU A 37 -19.77 -0.85 6.27
N VAL A 38 -18.66 -1.31 5.69
CA VAL A 38 -18.16 -0.83 4.40
C VAL A 38 -18.50 -1.87 3.35
N ARG A 39 -19.38 -1.53 2.40
CA ARG A 39 -19.84 -2.42 1.33
C ARG A 39 -19.11 -2.07 0.05
N LEU A 40 -18.18 -2.93 -0.38
CA LEU A 40 -17.34 -2.71 -1.55
C LEU A 40 -17.90 -3.53 -2.73
N PRO A 41 -18.43 -2.88 -3.79
CA PRO A 41 -18.99 -3.61 -4.93
C PRO A 41 -17.89 -4.28 -5.77
N LEU A 42 -18.20 -5.46 -6.32
CA LEU A 42 -17.46 -6.02 -7.44
C LEU A 42 -18.00 -5.42 -8.74
N GLU A 43 -17.16 -4.73 -9.51
CA GLU A 43 -17.52 -4.28 -10.85
C GLU A 43 -16.96 -5.25 -11.90
N PRO A 44 -17.81 -6.06 -12.56
CA PRO A 44 -17.36 -6.90 -13.66
C PRO A 44 -17.24 -6.08 -14.95
N ALA A 45 -16.32 -6.50 -15.82
CA ALA A 45 -16.25 -6.10 -17.21
C ALA A 45 -17.47 -6.60 -17.99
N MET A 46 -18.62 -5.95 -17.80
CA MET A 46 -19.83 -6.22 -18.58
C MET A 46 -20.13 -4.97 -19.41
N GLY A 47 -19.74 -5.00 -20.68
CA GLY A 47 -20.28 -4.07 -21.67
C GLY A 47 -21.77 -4.34 -21.83
N LYS A 48 -22.62 -3.39 -21.43
CA LYS A 48 -24.03 -3.13 -21.83
C LYS A 48 -25.04 -4.28 -22.15
N ALA A 49 -24.74 -5.55 -21.95
CA ALA A 49 -25.54 -6.66 -22.49
C ALA A 49 -26.05 -7.65 -21.44
N ALA A 50 -26.57 -7.16 -20.31
CA ALA A 50 -27.42 -7.97 -19.44
C ALA A 50 -28.67 -7.18 -19.08
N GLU A 51 -29.83 -7.64 -19.57
CA GLU A 51 -31.16 -7.04 -19.33
C GLU A 51 -31.58 -7.04 -17.85
N LYS A 52 -30.84 -7.75 -17.00
CA LYS A 52 -30.80 -7.53 -15.55
C LYS A 52 -29.33 -7.59 -15.11
N PRO A 53 -28.81 -6.58 -14.40
CA PRO A 53 -27.50 -6.71 -13.79
C PRO A 53 -27.58 -7.90 -12.80
N PRO A 54 -26.73 -8.93 -12.92
CA PRO A 54 -26.63 -9.91 -11.85
C PRO A 54 -26.31 -9.14 -10.56
N LEU A 55 -26.94 -9.50 -9.44
CA LEU A 55 -26.57 -8.97 -8.11
C LEU A 55 -25.06 -9.19 -7.96
N LEU A 56 -24.31 -8.10 -8.11
CA LEU A 56 -22.86 -8.16 -8.09
C LEU A 56 -22.46 -8.54 -6.66
N PRO A 57 -21.59 -9.54 -6.47
CA PRO A 57 -21.16 -9.91 -5.14
C PRO A 57 -20.49 -8.70 -4.49
N THR A 58 -21.04 -8.28 -3.36
CA THR A 58 -20.50 -7.21 -2.53
C THR A 58 -19.58 -7.81 -1.49
N ILE A 59 -18.42 -7.17 -1.28
CA ILE A 59 -17.54 -7.53 -0.17
C ILE A 59 -17.90 -6.64 0.99
N ASN A 60 -18.41 -7.25 2.06
CA ASN A 60 -18.88 -6.55 3.24
C ASN A 60 -17.82 -6.58 4.33
N ILE A 61 -17.31 -5.42 4.72
CA ILE A 61 -16.33 -5.27 5.78
C ILE A 61 -17.00 -4.60 6.97
N ARG A 62 -17.28 -5.39 8.00
CA ARG A 62 -17.80 -4.87 9.27
C ARG A 62 -16.65 -4.30 10.08
N VAL A 63 -16.64 -2.98 10.26
CA VAL A 63 -15.60 -2.28 11.03
C VAL A 63 -16.12 -1.98 12.42
N GLU A 64 -15.40 -2.44 13.44
CA GLU A 64 -15.71 -2.24 14.85
C GLU A 64 -14.58 -1.48 15.53
N THR A 65 -14.91 -0.49 16.37
CA THR A 65 -13.90 0.29 17.08
C THR A 65 -14.31 0.72 18.48
N ASN A 66 -13.33 1.07 19.30
CA ASN A 66 -13.52 1.67 20.63
C ASN A 66 -13.44 3.20 20.64
N LYS A 67 -13.27 3.82 19.47
CA LYS A 67 -13.12 5.27 19.31
C LYS A 67 -14.02 5.77 18.19
N GLU A 68 -14.96 6.63 18.54
CA GLU A 68 -15.92 7.19 17.59
C GLU A 68 -15.23 7.97 16.45
N ALA A 69 -14.12 8.67 16.75
CA ALA A 69 -13.33 9.39 15.74
C ALA A 69 -12.86 8.51 14.58
N ILE A 70 -12.59 7.22 14.82
CA ILE A 70 -12.19 6.26 13.78
C ILE A 70 -13.38 5.92 12.87
N LEU A 71 -14.61 5.84 13.42
CA LEU A 71 -15.81 5.70 12.59
C LEU A 71 -16.01 6.91 11.70
N HIS A 72 -15.97 8.12 12.27
CA HIS A 72 -16.12 9.37 11.52
C HIS A 72 -15.08 9.50 10.41
N TRP A 73 -13.83 9.14 10.70
CA TRP A 73 -12.77 9.09 9.69
C TRP A 73 -13.11 8.12 8.55
N CYS A 74 -13.54 6.90 8.85
CA CYS A 74 -13.93 5.93 7.83
C CYS A 74 -15.16 6.36 7.03
N GLN A 75 -16.12 7.08 7.62
CA GLN A 75 -17.28 7.62 6.93
C GLN A 75 -16.88 8.65 5.87
N LEU A 76 -15.91 9.50 6.18
CA LEU A 76 -15.33 10.46 5.24
C LEU A 76 -14.47 9.75 4.18
N GLU A 77 -13.65 8.80 4.61
CA GLU A 77 -12.71 8.07 3.75
C GLU A 77 -13.44 7.21 2.72
N TYR A 78 -14.39 6.40 3.17
CA TYR A 78 -15.15 5.46 2.34
C TYR A 78 -16.55 5.97 2.01
N PHE A 79 -16.69 7.30 1.91
CA PHE A 79 -17.95 7.96 1.60
C PHE A 79 -18.63 7.33 0.36
N GLY A 80 -19.93 7.07 0.47
CA GLY A 80 -20.71 6.37 -0.56
C GLY A 80 -20.69 4.83 -0.47
N HIS A 81 -19.83 4.24 0.36
CA HIS A 81 -19.75 2.79 0.60
C HIS A 81 -20.02 2.40 2.06
N VAL A 82 -20.09 3.38 2.97
CA VAL A 82 -20.44 3.15 4.38
C VAL A 82 -21.95 3.03 4.56
N HIS A 83 -22.36 2.01 5.31
CA HIS A 83 -23.73 1.68 5.64
C HIS A 83 -23.88 1.45 7.14
N ASN A 84 -25.08 1.73 7.67
CA ASN A 84 -25.43 1.30 9.01
C ASN A 84 -25.54 -0.24 9.02
N PRO A 85 -25.04 -0.92 10.06
CA PRO A 85 -25.16 -2.36 10.16
C PRO A 85 -26.66 -2.71 10.28
N GLU A 86 -27.23 -3.30 9.24
CA GLU A 86 -28.60 -3.80 9.30
C GLU A 86 -28.70 -4.92 10.34
N THR A 87 -29.77 -4.92 11.14
CA THR A 87 -30.16 -6.08 11.95
C THR A 87 -30.31 -7.28 11.02
N ALA A 88 -29.42 -8.27 11.18
CA ALA A 88 -29.34 -9.56 10.48
C ALA A 88 -30.62 -9.93 9.71
N GLY A 89 -30.56 -9.91 8.37
CA GLY A 89 -31.71 -10.28 7.55
C GLY A 89 -31.47 -10.38 6.04
N SER A 90 -30.39 -9.80 5.49
CA SER A 90 -30.05 -9.96 4.08
C SER A 90 -28.87 -10.93 3.94
N GLU A 91 -29.13 -12.16 3.52
CA GLU A 91 -28.10 -13.09 3.02
C GLU A 91 -27.41 -12.46 1.79
N SER A 92 -26.35 -11.68 2.03
CA SER A 92 -25.50 -11.18 0.96
C SER A 92 -24.67 -12.34 0.42
N ALA A 93 -24.88 -12.71 -0.84
CA ALA A 93 -24.16 -13.78 -1.55
C ALA A 93 -22.65 -13.49 -1.81
N GLY A 94 -22.02 -12.61 -1.02
CA GLY A 94 -20.64 -12.14 -1.18
C GLY A 94 -19.74 -12.41 0.02
N GLY A 95 -18.43 -12.18 -0.14
CA GLY A 95 -17.44 -12.38 0.93
C GLY A 95 -17.60 -11.35 2.06
N SER A 96 -17.46 -11.80 3.31
CA SER A 96 -17.57 -10.94 4.50
C SER A 96 -16.29 -11.02 5.34
N ALA A 97 -15.85 -9.88 5.89
CA ALA A 97 -14.79 -9.81 6.88
C ALA A 97 -15.15 -8.86 8.01
N VAL A 98 -14.60 -9.13 9.20
CA VAL A 98 -14.72 -8.28 10.37
C VAL A 98 -13.36 -7.63 10.66
N VAL A 99 -13.34 -6.32 10.84
CA VAL A 99 -12.15 -5.53 11.19
C VAL A 99 -12.37 -4.92 12.58
N CYS A 100 -11.47 -5.25 13.51
CA CYS A 100 -11.47 -4.74 14.88
C CYS A 100 -10.38 -3.69 15.07
N ILE A 101 -10.71 -2.45 15.42
CA ILE A 101 -9.74 -1.38 15.65
C ILE A 101 -9.84 -0.90 17.09
N HIS A 102 -8.83 -1.22 17.89
CA HIS A 102 -8.82 -0.90 19.32
C HIS A 102 -7.63 -0.02 19.69
N SER A 103 -7.87 1.25 20.02
CA SER A 103 -6.83 2.12 20.59
C SER A 103 -6.53 1.68 22.02
N GLY A 104 -5.28 1.26 22.26
CA GLY A 104 -4.80 0.71 23.53
C GLY A 104 -4.53 -0.79 23.49
N LEU A 105 -3.86 -1.27 24.55
CA LEU A 105 -3.45 -2.68 24.70
C LEU A 105 -4.56 -3.56 25.31
N PRO A 106 -4.64 -4.85 24.94
CA PRO A 106 -5.58 -5.79 25.54
C PRO A 106 -5.25 -6.01 27.02
N ARG A 107 -6.24 -5.90 27.90
CA ARG A 107 -6.09 -6.19 29.33
C ARG A 107 -6.70 -7.55 29.69
N PRO A 108 -6.04 -8.40 30.48
CA PRO A 108 -4.75 -8.18 31.17
C PRO A 108 -3.52 -8.65 30.37
N LEU A 109 -3.63 -9.00 29.07
CA LEU A 109 -2.53 -9.58 28.29
C LEU A 109 -1.33 -8.63 28.10
N GLY A 110 -1.56 -7.33 28.00
CA GLY A 110 -0.52 -6.32 27.86
C GLY A 110 0.10 -6.30 26.46
N CYS A 111 1.42 -6.10 26.39
CA CYS A 111 2.17 -5.94 25.14
C CYS A 111 2.72 -7.28 24.63
N PRO A 112 2.72 -7.54 23.31
CA PRO A 112 3.47 -8.63 22.68
C PRO A 112 4.99 -8.40 22.75
N TYR A 113 5.60 -8.60 23.92
CA TYR A 113 7.01 -8.26 24.19
C TYR A 113 8.02 -8.89 23.23
N THR A 114 7.71 -10.08 22.69
CA THR A 114 8.54 -10.76 21.69
C THR A 114 8.68 -9.97 20.40
N LEU A 115 7.57 -9.44 19.88
CA LEU A 115 7.59 -8.61 18.68
C LEU A 115 8.35 -7.30 18.94
N SER A 116 8.20 -6.71 20.13
CA SER A 116 8.94 -5.50 20.52
C SER A 116 10.45 -5.75 20.65
N ALA A 117 10.84 -6.89 21.23
CA ALA A 117 12.25 -7.26 21.35
C ALA A 117 12.88 -7.59 19.99
N GLU A 118 12.16 -8.29 19.11
CA GLU A 118 12.62 -8.59 17.76
C GLU A 118 12.74 -7.33 16.91
N ALA A 119 11.85 -6.34 17.09
CA ALA A 119 11.96 -5.02 16.46
C ALA A 119 13.27 -4.32 16.80
N GLY A 120 13.64 -4.30 18.09
CA GLY A 120 14.93 -3.74 18.53
C GLY A 120 16.12 -4.51 17.95
N HIS A 121 16.06 -5.85 17.95
CA HIS A 121 17.13 -6.68 17.39
C HIS A 121 17.32 -6.47 15.87
N PHE A 122 16.22 -6.39 15.13
CA PHE A 122 16.24 -6.07 13.71
C PHE A 122 16.89 -4.70 13.44
N ALA A 123 16.43 -3.65 14.14
CA ALA A 123 16.99 -2.31 13.97
C ALA A 123 18.49 -2.25 14.30
N ASP A 124 18.92 -2.91 15.38
CA ASP A 124 20.34 -2.98 15.73
C ASP A 124 21.18 -3.74 14.69
N THR A 125 20.61 -4.77 14.06
CA THR A 125 21.30 -5.56 13.04
C THR A 125 21.54 -4.74 11.78
N VAL A 126 20.51 -4.03 11.31
CA VAL A 126 20.63 -3.12 10.16
C VAL A 126 21.68 -2.04 10.43
N ARG A 127 21.64 -1.40 11.61
CA ARG A 127 22.63 -0.38 11.99
C ARG A 127 24.06 -0.89 11.98
N ARG A 128 24.30 -2.12 12.42
CA ARG A 128 25.65 -2.72 12.38
C ARG A 128 26.11 -2.92 10.94
N ALA A 129 25.23 -3.38 10.06
CA ALA A 129 25.53 -3.54 8.65
C ALA A 129 25.86 -2.18 8.00
N GLU A 130 25.08 -1.14 8.26
CA GLU A 130 25.37 0.21 7.78
C GLU A 130 26.70 0.76 8.32
N ALA A 131 26.94 0.65 9.63
CA ALA A 131 28.20 1.08 10.24
C ALA A 131 29.42 0.34 9.67
N GLN A 132 29.25 -0.91 9.24
CA GLN A 132 30.30 -1.67 8.57
C GLN A 132 30.57 -1.14 7.15
N ARG A 133 29.53 -0.82 6.37
CA ARG A 133 29.67 -0.21 5.03
C ARG A 133 30.41 1.13 5.08
N VAL A 134 30.06 1.99 6.04
CA VAL A 134 30.74 3.27 6.27
C VAL A 134 32.23 3.08 6.54
N ARG A 135 32.59 2.09 7.38
CA ARG A 135 34.00 1.78 7.67
C ARG A 135 34.76 1.26 6.46
N GLN A 136 34.06 0.62 5.52
CA GLN A 136 34.63 0.07 4.29
C GLN A 136 34.75 1.11 3.16
N GLY A 137 34.29 2.36 3.39
CA GLY A 137 34.40 3.44 2.41
C GLY A 137 33.44 3.29 1.22
N GLU A 138 32.37 2.50 1.36
CA GLU A 138 31.32 2.41 0.35
C GLU A 138 30.54 3.74 0.29
N GLU A 139 30.23 4.24 -0.92
CA GLU A 139 29.49 5.50 -1.09
C GLU A 139 28.17 5.49 -0.32
N MET A 140 27.99 6.50 0.55
CA MET A 140 26.80 6.68 1.37
C MET A 140 25.68 7.33 0.57
N VAL A 141 24.99 6.54 -0.26
CA VAL A 141 23.74 6.97 -0.88
C VAL A 141 22.63 6.94 0.17
N GLU A 142 21.73 7.95 0.20
CA GLU A 142 20.51 7.94 1.02
C GLU A 142 19.65 6.70 0.70
N GLY A 143 19.90 5.61 1.42
CA GLY A 143 19.19 4.35 1.25
C GLY A 143 17.81 4.37 1.95
N PRO A 144 16.80 3.67 1.40
CA PRO A 144 15.56 3.44 2.11
C PRO A 144 15.77 2.59 3.36
N HIS A 145 15.00 2.93 4.38
CA HIS A 145 14.82 2.19 5.62
C HIS A 145 14.40 0.74 5.33
N PRO A 146 15.18 -0.27 5.73
CA PRO A 146 14.75 -1.65 5.60
C PRO A 146 13.53 -1.86 6.48
N THR A 147 12.48 -2.36 5.85
CA THR A 147 11.18 -2.61 6.47
C THR A 147 10.99 -4.11 6.61
N ARG A 148 10.53 -4.56 7.77
CA ARG A 148 10.24 -5.98 8.03
C ARG A 148 8.93 -6.13 8.78
N TRP A 149 8.19 -7.20 8.44
CA TRP A 149 7.08 -7.68 9.25
C TRP A 149 7.57 -8.72 10.24
N LEU A 150 7.24 -8.51 11.51
CA LEU A 150 7.51 -9.44 12.59
C LEU A 150 6.19 -10.12 12.94
N THR A 151 6.16 -11.44 12.96
CA THR A 151 4.93 -12.21 13.18
C THR A 151 5.13 -13.22 14.29
N GLN A 152 4.13 -13.33 15.15
CA GLN A 152 4.08 -14.29 16.24
C GLN A 152 2.76 -15.07 16.16
N PRO A 153 2.81 -16.41 16.21
CA PRO A 153 1.60 -17.23 16.22
C PRO A 153 0.85 -17.13 17.55
N LEU A 154 -0.48 -17.23 17.45
CA LEU A 154 -1.43 -17.55 18.52
C LEU A 154 -1.86 -19.02 18.38
N LEU A 155 -2.84 -19.47 19.17
CA LEU A 155 -3.35 -20.85 19.07
C LEU A 155 -4.12 -21.14 17.77
N ASP A 156 -4.89 -20.17 17.29
CA ASP A 156 -5.83 -20.24 16.16
C ASP A 156 -5.78 -18.95 15.31
N GLY A 157 -4.62 -18.27 15.34
CA GLY A 157 -4.39 -17.02 14.63
C GLY A 157 -2.95 -16.53 14.77
N PHE A 158 -2.71 -15.26 14.51
CA PHE A 158 -1.39 -14.65 14.64
C PHE A 158 -1.48 -13.15 14.95
N ILE A 159 -0.36 -12.60 15.41
CA ILE A 159 -0.15 -11.16 15.60
C ILE A 159 1.09 -10.76 14.82
N SER A 160 1.02 -9.62 14.15
CA SER A 160 2.11 -9.07 13.36
C SER A 160 2.34 -7.61 13.67
N ARG A 161 3.58 -7.15 13.50
CA ARG A 161 3.96 -5.74 13.61
C ARG A 161 4.93 -5.39 12.49
N ARG A 162 4.70 -4.27 11.82
CA ARG A 162 5.61 -3.72 10.81
C ARG A 162 6.62 -2.82 11.51
N VAL A 163 7.88 -3.03 11.18
CA VAL A 163 9.01 -2.27 11.72
C VAL A 163 9.80 -1.72 10.56
N ALA A 164 10.04 -0.41 10.56
CA ALA A 164 11.06 0.20 9.74
C ALA A 164 12.25 0.50 10.65
N ALA A 165 13.43 0.04 10.24
CA ALA A 165 14.65 0.48 10.88
C ALA A 165 15.13 1.75 10.14
N HIS A 166 15.61 2.74 10.91
CA HIS A 166 16.28 3.99 10.47
C HIS A 166 15.39 5.22 10.24
N VAL A 167 15.70 6.32 10.94
CA VAL A 167 15.39 7.75 10.69
C VAL A 167 16.53 8.48 11.42
N GLY A 168 17.19 9.44 10.76
CA GLY A 168 18.22 10.28 11.37
C GLY A 168 19.68 9.78 11.34
N LEU A 169 20.02 8.77 10.52
CA LEU A 169 21.38 8.21 10.42
C LEU A 169 22.15 8.65 9.16
N PHE A 170 21.58 9.50 8.31
CA PHE A 170 22.26 10.14 7.17
C PHE A 170 23.03 11.41 7.56
N ASN A 171 23.27 11.64 8.85
CA ASN A 171 24.09 12.75 9.33
C ASN A 171 25.51 12.25 9.63
N ASP A 172 26.51 13.09 9.35
CA ASP A 172 27.95 12.83 9.57
C ASP A 172 28.30 12.37 11.00
N ASN A 173 27.42 12.66 11.97
CA ASN A 173 27.60 12.34 13.39
C ASN A 173 27.13 10.91 13.78
N MET A 174 26.74 10.08 12.82
CA MET A 174 26.26 8.71 13.07
C MET A 174 27.27 7.82 13.83
N PRO A 175 28.57 7.77 13.44
CA PRO A 175 29.55 6.95 14.15
C PRO A 175 29.67 7.33 15.63
N GLN A 176 29.55 8.63 15.93
CA GLN A 176 29.60 9.17 17.29
C GLN A 176 28.34 8.82 18.08
N THR A 177 27.16 8.89 17.45
CA THR A 177 25.87 8.53 18.08
C THR A 177 25.83 7.04 18.43
N LEU A 178 26.29 6.16 17.52
CA LEU A 178 26.38 4.73 17.80
C LEU A 178 27.38 4.42 18.91
N GLU A 179 28.53 5.09 18.91
CA GLU A 179 29.55 4.92 19.94
C GLU A 179 29.06 5.40 21.32
N LEU A 180 28.39 6.54 21.37
CA LEU A 180 27.77 7.07 22.59
C LEU A 180 26.64 6.17 23.11
N ALA A 181 25.76 5.69 22.23
CA ALA A 181 24.71 4.73 22.60
C ALA A 181 25.29 3.43 23.19
N ARG A 182 26.39 2.91 22.61
CA ARG A 182 27.11 1.75 23.16
C ARG A 182 27.71 2.04 24.54
N ARG A 183 28.38 3.18 24.70
CA ARG A 183 28.97 3.60 25.99
C ARG A 183 27.91 3.75 27.08
N LEU A 184 26.78 4.34 26.73
CA LEU A 184 25.64 4.54 27.64
C LEU A 184 24.75 3.30 27.79
N LYS A 185 25.01 2.23 27.03
CA LYS A 185 24.18 1.00 26.97
C LYS A 185 22.70 1.29 26.70
N VAL A 186 22.43 2.31 25.89
CA VAL A 186 21.09 2.72 25.49
C VAL A 186 20.73 2.01 24.19
N SER A 187 19.55 1.36 24.16
CA SER A 187 19.01 0.80 22.92
C SER A 187 18.40 1.91 22.09
N LEU A 188 18.85 2.03 20.83
CA LEU A 188 18.26 2.95 19.88
C LEU A 188 16.97 2.31 19.32
N MET A 189 15.84 2.99 19.46
CA MET A 189 14.55 2.44 18.97
C MET A 189 14.49 2.45 17.44
N PRO A 190 13.73 1.53 16.80
CA PRO A 190 13.41 1.64 15.37
C PRO A 190 12.84 3.02 15.04
N SER A 191 12.93 3.43 13.78
CA SER A 191 12.37 4.73 13.37
C SER A 191 10.87 4.76 13.44
N ASP A 192 10.26 3.80 12.76
CA ASP A 192 8.82 3.67 12.69
C ASP A 192 8.42 2.26 13.10
N MET A 193 7.40 2.19 13.96
CA MET A 193 6.74 0.94 14.30
C MET A 193 5.25 1.13 14.14
N SER A 194 4.63 0.26 13.36
CA SER A 194 3.17 0.25 13.28
C SER A 194 2.56 -0.21 14.61
N PRO A 195 1.24 -0.02 14.79
CA PRO A 195 0.49 -0.77 15.80
C PRO A 195 0.53 -2.29 15.50
N TYR A 196 -0.01 -3.09 16.41
CA TYR A 196 -0.10 -4.54 16.26
C TYR A 196 -1.30 -4.92 15.41
N TYR A 197 -1.06 -5.67 14.35
CA TYR A 197 -2.09 -6.30 13.53
C TYR A 197 -2.34 -7.72 14.06
N PHE A 198 -3.57 -8.20 13.96
CA PHE A 198 -3.89 -9.58 14.31
C PHE A 198 -4.97 -10.12 13.37
N ALA A 199 -4.93 -11.41 13.08
CA ALA A 199 -5.99 -12.09 12.35
C ALA A 199 -6.11 -13.55 12.79
N ASN A 200 -7.27 -14.15 12.54
CA ASN A 200 -7.48 -15.58 12.74
C ASN A 200 -6.89 -16.38 11.57
N GLU A 201 -6.74 -17.69 11.71
CA GLU A 201 -6.20 -18.54 10.62
C GLU A 201 -7.07 -18.57 9.34
N LEU A 202 -8.37 -18.30 9.49
CA LEU A 202 -9.35 -18.29 8.40
C LEU A 202 -9.52 -16.93 7.73
N LEU A 203 -9.02 -15.85 8.33
CA LEU A 203 -8.94 -14.51 7.74
C LEU A 203 -10.24 -13.80 7.49
N SER A 204 -11.30 -14.38 8.02
CA SER A 204 -12.59 -13.74 8.18
C SER A 204 -12.54 -12.62 9.21
N THR A 205 -11.52 -12.56 10.08
CA THR A 205 -11.42 -11.50 11.09
C THR A 205 -10.00 -10.97 11.21
N TRP A 206 -9.92 -9.65 11.16
CA TRP A 206 -8.73 -8.85 11.23
C TRP A 206 -8.83 -7.82 12.34
N GLY A 207 -7.71 -7.28 12.77
CA GLY A 207 -7.73 -6.13 13.63
C GLY A 207 -6.39 -5.48 13.89
N LEU A 208 -6.48 -4.36 14.61
CA LEU A 208 -5.40 -3.47 14.98
C LEU A 208 -5.54 -3.13 16.47
N PHE A 209 -4.44 -3.17 17.23
CA PHE A 209 -4.40 -2.64 18.59
C PHE A 209 -3.05 -2.00 18.96
N GLY A 210 -3.04 -1.22 20.03
CA GLY A 210 -1.86 -0.50 20.53
C GLY A 210 -2.00 1.03 20.42
N ASP A 211 -0.86 1.72 20.35
CA ASP A 211 -0.81 3.18 20.28
C ASP A 211 -1.17 3.64 18.86
N ILE A 212 -2.47 3.81 18.65
CA ILE A 212 -3.02 4.42 17.44
C ILE A 212 -3.13 5.92 17.74
N ASP A 213 -2.29 6.72 17.08
CA ASP A 213 -2.28 8.19 17.20
C ASP A 213 -3.48 8.78 16.45
N ILE A 214 -4.62 8.87 17.15
CA ILE A 214 -5.90 9.34 16.61
C ILE A 214 -5.87 10.85 16.34
N ASP A 215 -5.06 11.60 17.10
CA ASP A 215 -4.93 13.04 16.96
C ASP A 215 -4.17 13.40 15.67
N ASN A 216 -3.29 12.50 15.21
CA ASN A 216 -2.69 12.55 13.89
C ASN A 216 -3.48 11.74 12.86
N ALA A 217 -4.52 12.36 12.29
CA ALA A 217 -5.40 11.75 11.28
C ALA A 217 -4.64 11.09 10.11
N SER A 218 -3.46 11.60 9.74
CA SER A 218 -2.62 11.03 8.68
C SER A 218 -1.97 9.69 9.10
N ALA A 219 -1.50 9.58 10.34
CA ALA A 219 -0.83 8.36 10.84
C ALA A 219 -1.83 7.27 11.25
N ALA A 220 -2.93 7.64 11.91
CA ALA A 220 -4.03 6.71 12.17
C ALA A 220 -4.68 6.21 10.88
N GLY A 221 -4.91 7.10 9.92
CA GLY A 221 -5.51 6.76 8.63
C GLY A 221 -4.71 5.70 7.85
N ASP A 222 -3.39 5.79 7.84
CA ASP A 222 -2.54 4.80 7.17
C ASP A 222 -2.71 3.38 7.74
N SER A 223 -2.75 3.25 9.08
CA SER A 223 -2.87 1.94 9.75
C SER A 223 -4.27 1.36 9.64
N VAL A 224 -5.30 2.19 9.77
CA VAL A 224 -6.71 1.80 9.64
C VAL A 224 -7.01 1.38 8.20
N ASN A 225 -6.63 2.19 7.23
CA ASN A 225 -6.77 1.84 5.82
C ASN A 225 -6.05 0.53 5.49
N ARG A 226 -4.86 0.33 6.05
CA ARG A 226 -4.07 -0.88 5.81
C ARG A 226 -4.77 -2.14 6.29
N VAL A 227 -5.37 -2.14 7.49
CA VAL A 227 -6.08 -3.33 7.99
C VAL A 227 -7.37 -3.59 7.20
N ILE A 228 -8.04 -2.54 6.71
CA ILE A 228 -9.21 -2.67 5.82
C ILE A 228 -8.81 -3.26 4.46
N GLN A 229 -7.70 -2.80 3.87
CA GLN A 229 -7.15 -3.40 2.65
C GLN A 229 -6.80 -4.87 2.82
N LEU A 230 -6.21 -5.25 3.96
CA LEU A 230 -5.89 -6.64 4.28
C LEU A 230 -7.15 -7.51 4.42
N ALA A 231 -8.17 -7.00 5.09
CA ALA A 231 -9.46 -7.68 5.24
C ALA A 231 -10.17 -7.84 3.89
N HIS A 232 -10.22 -6.77 3.09
CA HIS A 232 -10.79 -6.76 1.73
C HIS A 232 -10.14 -7.82 0.85
N ALA A 233 -8.82 -7.83 0.80
CA ALA A 233 -8.07 -8.80 0.03
C ALA A 233 -8.33 -10.23 0.49
N SER A 234 -8.41 -10.47 1.81
CA SER A 234 -8.61 -11.80 2.38
C SER A 234 -9.93 -12.44 1.99
N CYS A 235 -10.99 -11.64 1.83
CA CYS A 235 -12.30 -12.10 1.37
C CYS A 235 -12.26 -12.78 0.00
N VAL A 236 -11.23 -12.48 -0.81
CA VAL A 236 -11.10 -12.99 -2.18
C VAL A 236 -9.86 -13.87 -2.35
N ALA A 237 -8.80 -13.61 -1.56
CA ALA A 237 -7.51 -14.28 -1.62
C ALA A 237 -7.58 -15.78 -1.28
N SER A 238 -8.55 -16.25 -0.49
CA SER A 238 -8.71 -17.69 -0.24
C SER A 238 -8.98 -18.49 -1.51
N ASN A 239 -9.45 -17.84 -2.58
CA ASN A 239 -9.84 -18.44 -3.85
C ASN A 239 -8.91 -18.07 -5.02
N THR A 240 -8.00 -17.10 -4.85
CA THR A 240 -7.14 -16.58 -5.92
C THR A 240 -5.69 -16.46 -5.47
N ARG A 241 -4.75 -17.00 -6.26
CA ARG A 241 -3.30 -16.87 -6.00
C ARG A 241 -2.80 -15.45 -6.28
N SER A 242 -3.27 -14.44 -5.55
CA SER A 242 -2.99 -13.04 -5.84
C SER A 242 -1.59 -12.57 -5.41
N VAL A 243 -1.06 -11.55 -6.09
CA VAL A 243 0.17 -10.83 -5.75
C VAL A 243 -0.14 -9.40 -5.34
N TRP A 244 0.56 -8.90 -4.31
CA TRP A 244 0.49 -7.51 -3.86
C TRP A 244 1.55 -6.66 -4.57
N LEU A 245 1.12 -5.58 -5.22
CA LEU A 245 1.97 -4.66 -5.94
C LEU A 245 2.01 -3.28 -5.28
N ASN A 246 3.19 -2.65 -5.33
CA ASN A 246 3.40 -1.26 -4.96
C ASN A 246 3.10 -0.34 -6.16
N GLY A 247 1.84 -0.25 -6.55
CA GLY A 247 1.43 0.41 -7.79
C GLY A 247 0.18 1.24 -7.64
N ALA A 248 -0.19 1.92 -8.71
CA ALA A 248 -1.53 2.47 -8.88
C ALA A 248 -2.25 1.71 -10.01
N SER A 249 -3.56 1.62 -9.95
CA SER A 249 -4.35 0.97 -11.02
C SER A 249 -5.60 1.77 -11.34
N LEU A 250 -5.88 1.86 -12.64
CA LEU A 250 -7.01 2.58 -13.22
C LEU A 250 -7.82 1.63 -14.09
N CYS A 251 -9.14 1.81 -14.13
CA CYS A 251 -10.02 1.16 -15.08
C CYS A 251 -10.95 2.15 -15.77
N ASN A 252 -11.46 1.74 -16.93
CA ASN A 252 -12.55 2.42 -17.63
C ASN A 252 -13.89 1.70 -17.41
N GLY A 253 -14.97 2.32 -17.87
CA GLY A 253 -16.31 1.71 -17.89
C GLY A 253 -16.51 0.62 -18.96
N LYS A 254 -15.50 0.34 -19.79
CA LYS A 254 -15.55 -0.66 -20.89
C LYS A 254 -14.98 -2.02 -20.49
N GLY A 255 -14.42 -2.14 -19.28
CA GLY A 255 -13.83 -3.39 -18.78
C GLY A 255 -12.33 -3.53 -19.07
N ASP A 256 -11.65 -2.42 -19.32
CA ASP A 256 -10.20 -2.35 -19.47
C ASP A 256 -9.54 -1.70 -18.24
N ALA A 257 -8.34 -2.16 -17.89
CA ALA A 257 -7.52 -1.59 -16.83
C ALA A 257 -6.04 -1.45 -17.21
N VAL A 258 -5.36 -0.53 -16.54
CA VAL A 258 -3.92 -0.30 -16.64
C VAL A 258 -3.31 -0.31 -15.24
N ILE A 259 -2.14 -0.92 -15.11
CA ILE A 259 -1.36 -0.96 -13.87
C ILE A 259 -0.15 -0.03 -14.04
N ILE A 260 0.06 0.88 -13.10
CA ILE A 260 1.19 1.81 -13.06
C ILE A 260 2.17 1.35 -11.98
N LEU A 261 3.38 1.01 -12.41
CA LEU A 261 4.47 0.56 -11.56
C LEU A 261 5.66 1.52 -11.67
N GLY A 262 6.55 1.45 -10.69
CA GLY A 262 7.78 2.23 -10.69
C GLY A 262 8.37 2.34 -9.29
N PRO A 263 9.59 2.87 -9.19
CA PRO A 263 10.31 2.95 -7.95
C PRO A 263 9.61 3.87 -6.93
N ARG A 264 10.04 3.82 -5.66
CA ARG A 264 9.54 4.77 -4.66
C ARG A 264 9.84 6.18 -5.16
N ARG A 265 8.90 7.11 -4.96
CA ARG A 265 9.00 8.50 -5.43
C ARG A 265 8.96 8.72 -6.95
N SER A 266 8.63 7.72 -7.75
CA SER A 266 8.51 7.87 -9.22
C SER A 266 7.31 8.70 -9.72
N GLY A 267 6.46 9.22 -8.83
CA GLY A 267 5.23 9.92 -9.23
C GLY A 267 4.08 9.02 -9.70
N LYS A 268 4.15 7.69 -9.51
CA LYS A 268 3.07 6.75 -9.90
C LYS A 268 1.68 7.12 -9.37
N THR A 269 1.58 7.49 -8.09
CA THR A 269 0.32 7.97 -7.48
C THR A 269 -0.13 9.26 -8.15
N THR A 270 0.77 10.24 -8.27
CA THR A 270 0.50 11.52 -8.95
C THR A 270 -0.01 11.32 -10.37
N LEU A 271 0.58 10.40 -11.14
CA LEU A 271 0.22 10.14 -12.53
C LEU A 271 -1.21 9.60 -12.63
N ALA A 272 -1.55 8.65 -11.75
CA ALA A 272 -2.90 8.10 -11.69
C ALA A 272 -3.95 9.18 -11.40
N LEU A 273 -3.65 10.11 -10.48
CA LEU A 273 -4.54 11.23 -10.15
C LEU A 273 -4.67 12.25 -11.29
N HIS A 274 -3.61 12.45 -12.09
CA HIS A 274 -3.72 13.29 -13.29
C HIS A 274 -4.59 12.65 -14.37
N CYS A 275 -4.47 11.34 -14.61
CA CYS A 275 -5.36 10.63 -15.53
C CYS A 275 -6.84 10.76 -15.12
N LEU A 276 -7.15 10.77 -13.81
CA LEU A 276 -8.50 11.03 -13.34
C LEU A 276 -8.95 12.46 -13.57
N SER A 277 -8.05 13.44 -13.49
CA SER A 277 -8.41 14.84 -13.68
C SER A 277 -8.74 15.20 -15.13
N GLU A 278 -8.11 14.55 -16.11
CA GLU A 278 -8.36 14.81 -17.52
C GLU A 278 -9.71 14.32 -18.02
N HIS A 279 -10.23 13.22 -17.45
CA HIS A 279 -11.39 12.51 -18.00
C HIS A 279 -12.55 12.40 -17.01
N PRO A 280 -13.58 13.26 -17.08
CA PRO A 280 -14.46 13.51 -15.95
C PRO A 280 -15.52 12.45 -15.61
N SER A 281 -15.70 11.35 -16.37
CA SER A 281 -16.82 10.41 -16.06
C SER A 281 -16.59 8.91 -16.18
N THR A 282 -15.62 8.45 -16.97
CA THR A 282 -15.45 7.01 -17.31
C THR A 282 -14.36 6.31 -16.50
N LEU A 283 -13.30 7.02 -16.16
CA LEU A 283 -12.16 6.46 -15.42
C LEU A 283 -12.42 6.36 -13.93
N LYS A 284 -12.00 5.23 -13.36
CA LYS A 284 -12.05 4.96 -11.92
C LYS A 284 -10.72 4.41 -11.42
N LEU A 285 -10.40 4.72 -10.17
CA LEU A 285 -9.29 4.11 -9.46
C LEU A 285 -9.66 2.76 -8.91
N ILE A 286 -8.81 1.76 -9.13
CA ILE A 286 -8.93 0.47 -8.43
C ILE A 286 -8.07 0.48 -7.17
N GLY A 287 -6.86 1.02 -7.21
CA GLY A 287 -5.99 1.10 -6.05
C GLY A 287 -4.91 2.16 -6.19
N LEU A 288 -4.50 2.69 -5.04
CA LEU A 288 -3.40 3.65 -4.90
C LEU A 288 -2.37 3.08 -3.94
N GLU A 289 -1.13 2.93 -4.43
CA GLU A 289 0.03 2.32 -3.76
C GLU A 289 -0.07 0.83 -3.38
N ASN A 290 -1.28 0.29 -3.31
CA ASN A 290 -1.57 -1.06 -2.89
C ASN A 290 -2.60 -1.65 -3.86
N VAL A 291 -2.11 -2.52 -4.74
CA VAL A 291 -2.94 -3.17 -5.74
C VAL A 291 -2.73 -4.67 -5.63
N HIS A 292 -3.81 -5.41 -5.51
CA HIS A 292 -3.83 -6.85 -5.66
C HIS A 292 -4.09 -7.23 -7.09
N VAL A 293 -3.30 -8.18 -7.58
CA VAL A 293 -3.50 -8.78 -8.90
C VAL A 293 -3.65 -10.27 -8.70
N GLY A 294 -4.83 -10.81 -9.01
CA GLY A 294 -5.10 -12.24 -8.98
C GLY A 294 -5.53 -12.73 -10.35
N GLN A 295 -5.08 -13.93 -10.70
CA GLN A 295 -5.70 -14.72 -11.77
C GLN A 295 -7.08 -15.15 -11.31
N THR A 296 -8.10 -14.88 -12.12
CA THR A 296 -9.38 -15.57 -11.95
C THR A 296 -9.29 -16.94 -12.60
N GLY A 297 -9.28 -18.00 -11.79
CA GLY A 297 -10.09 -19.16 -12.16
C GLY A 297 -11.52 -18.63 -12.17
N ALA A 298 -12.22 -18.69 -13.30
CA ALA A 298 -13.55 -18.09 -13.45
C ALA A 298 -14.37 -18.31 -12.17
N PRO A 299 -14.78 -17.25 -11.44
CA PRO A 299 -15.72 -17.45 -10.35
C PRO A 299 -16.89 -18.21 -10.96
N ARG A 300 -17.20 -19.41 -10.44
CA ARG A 300 -18.07 -20.42 -11.07
C ARG A 300 -19.46 -19.91 -11.50
N HIS A 301 -19.81 -18.69 -11.10
CA HIS A 301 -21.07 -18.00 -11.33
C HIS A 301 -21.02 -16.91 -12.41
N LEU A 302 -19.85 -16.52 -12.93
CA LEU A 302 -19.71 -15.55 -14.02
C LEU A 302 -19.31 -16.29 -15.31
N ARG A 303 -20.28 -16.51 -16.20
CA ARG A 303 -20.02 -16.97 -17.57
C ARG A 303 -19.35 -15.82 -18.32
N LEU A 304 -18.03 -15.89 -18.46
CA LEU A 304 -17.22 -14.89 -19.16
C LEU A 304 -16.89 -15.41 -20.57
N PRO A 305 -16.78 -14.55 -21.60
CA PRO A 305 -16.42 -14.98 -22.95
C PRO A 305 -15.02 -15.61 -22.97
N ASP A 306 -14.89 -16.81 -23.54
CA ASP A 306 -13.70 -17.69 -23.50
C ASP A 306 -12.44 -17.19 -24.25
N THR A 307 -12.36 -15.92 -24.67
CA THR A 307 -11.36 -15.50 -25.68
C THR A 307 -10.15 -14.72 -25.16
N GLU A 308 -10.18 -14.13 -23.96
CA GLU A 308 -9.03 -13.39 -23.39
C GLU A 308 -8.90 -13.56 -21.86
N PRO A 309 -7.67 -13.67 -21.32
CA PRO A 309 -7.44 -13.84 -19.89
C PRO A 309 -7.89 -12.60 -19.11
N LEU A 310 -8.68 -12.83 -18.05
CA LEU A 310 -9.16 -11.78 -17.16
C LEU A 310 -8.30 -11.74 -15.89
N ALA A 311 -8.09 -10.53 -15.40
CA ALA A 311 -7.43 -10.29 -14.12
C ALA A 311 -8.44 -9.72 -13.12
N LEU A 312 -8.37 -10.24 -11.90
CA LEU A 312 -8.96 -9.62 -10.75
C LEU A 312 -7.98 -8.57 -10.23
N LEU A 313 -8.40 -7.31 -10.25
CA LEU A 313 -7.70 -6.21 -9.61
C LEU A 313 -8.46 -5.79 -8.38
N MET A 314 -7.77 -5.66 -7.26
CA MET A 314 -8.38 -5.17 -6.03
C MET A 314 -7.54 -4.08 -5.40
N GLY A 315 -8.19 -3.08 -4.84
CA GLY A 315 -7.60 -2.08 -3.98
C GLY A 315 -8.68 -1.39 -3.19
N VAL A 316 -8.32 -0.82 -2.05
CA VAL A 316 -9.19 0.12 -1.36
C VAL A 316 -8.51 1.48 -1.49
N PRO A 317 -8.78 2.23 -2.59
CA PRO A 317 -8.18 3.52 -2.82
C PRO A 317 -8.67 4.46 -1.73
N ALA A 318 -7.71 4.91 -0.94
CA ALA A 318 -7.92 5.87 0.12
C ALA A 318 -7.22 7.19 -0.20
N SER A 319 -7.27 8.12 0.73
CA SER A 319 -6.63 9.42 0.70
C SER A 319 -5.17 9.28 0.29
N ALA A 320 -4.81 10.00 -0.78
CA ALA A 320 -3.47 10.00 -1.31
C ALA A 320 -2.64 11.07 -0.61
N LYS A 321 -1.38 10.76 -0.33
CA LYS A 321 -0.39 11.75 0.11
C LYS A 321 0.26 12.35 -1.12
N VAL A 322 -0.09 13.60 -1.41
CA VAL A 322 0.34 14.29 -2.62
C VAL A 322 1.41 15.34 -2.28
N GLY A 323 2.48 15.38 -3.06
CA GLY A 323 3.54 16.39 -2.90
C GLY A 323 3.09 17.78 -3.37
N ILE A 324 3.75 18.81 -2.84
CA ILE A 324 3.49 20.21 -3.19
C ILE A 324 3.57 20.49 -4.70
N GLY A 325 4.53 19.88 -5.40
CA GLY A 325 4.71 20.06 -6.84
C GLY A 325 3.49 19.64 -7.67
N THR A 326 2.77 18.61 -7.22
CA THR A 326 1.50 18.20 -7.85
C THR A 326 0.38 19.23 -7.63
N LEU A 327 0.32 19.86 -6.44
CA LEU A 327 -0.74 20.81 -6.10
C LEU A 327 -0.55 22.17 -6.74
N ILE A 328 0.70 22.65 -6.80
CA ILE A 328 1.07 23.92 -7.45
C ILE A 328 1.18 23.76 -8.97
N GLY A 329 1.38 22.51 -9.43
CA GLY A 329 1.42 22.18 -10.85
C GLY A 329 2.78 22.37 -11.50
N THR A 330 3.87 22.20 -10.74
CA THR A 330 5.25 22.27 -11.26
C THR A 330 5.51 21.20 -12.32
N LEU A 331 4.79 20.08 -12.26
CA LEU A 331 4.78 19.03 -13.29
C LEU A 331 3.58 19.19 -14.23
N ARG A 332 2.42 19.52 -13.65
CA ARG A 332 1.16 19.81 -14.34
C ARG A 332 0.12 20.30 -13.34
N ALA A 333 -0.62 21.37 -13.66
CA ALA A 333 -1.69 21.84 -12.78
C ALA A 333 -2.84 20.82 -12.66
N ASN A 334 -3.28 20.54 -11.42
CA ASN A 334 -4.45 19.72 -11.14
C ASN A 334 -5.38 20.44 -10.14
N PRO A 335 -6.31 21.27 -10.63
CA PRO A 335 -7.12 22.13 -9.76
C PRO A 335 -8.06 21.32 -8.84
N HIS A 336 -8.38 20.08 -9.19
CA HIS A 336 -9.17 19.19 -8.33
C HIS A 336 -8.41 18.81 -7.05
N LEU A 337 -7.13 18.47 -7.18
CA LEU A 337 -6.28 18.13 -6.03
C LEU A 337 -6.02 19.37 -5.17
N THR A 338 -5.76 20.52 -5.77
CA THR A 338 -5.54 21.77 -5.04
C THR A 338 -6.76 22.16 -4.20
N LYS A 339 -7.98 22.01 -4.76
CA LYS A 339 -9.23 22.29 -4.03
C LYS A 339 -9.48 21.34 -2.86
N ALA A 340 -9.13 20.06 -3.01
CA ALA A 340 -9.34 19.05 -1.99
C ALA A 340 -8.22 19.01 -0.93
N ALA A 341 -7.12 19.72 -1.13
CA ALA A 341 -6.01 19.81 -0.17
C ALA A 341 -6.26 20.93 0.86
N HIS A 342 -7.16 20.72 1.83
CA HIS A 342 -7.55 21.74 2.83
C HIS A 342 -6.40 22.31 3.65
N THR A 343 -5.33 21.54 3.85
CA THR A 343 -4.15 21.93 4.63
C THR A 343 -3.07 22.61 3.79
N PHE A 344 -3.38 22.92 2.53
CA PHE A 344 -2.43 23.49 1.59
C PHE A 344 -2.11 24.95 1.91
N SER A 345 -1.11 25.15 2.77
CA SER A 345 -0.52 26.46 3.09
C SER A 345 1.01 26.33 3.10
N PRO A 346 1.68 26.42 1.94
CA PRO A 346 3.12 26.24 1.88
C PRO A 346 3.88 27.42 2.50
N PRO A 347 4.93 27.20 3.31
CA PRO A 347 5.74 28.29 3.82
C PRO A 347 6.50 28.98 2.68
N LEU A 348 6.79 30.28 2.87
CA LEU A 348 7.41 31.14 1.85
C LEU A 348 8.75 30.59 1.34
N SER A 349 9.52 29.94 2.22
CA SER A 349 10.79 29.29 1.87
C SER A 349 10.59 28.14 0.88
N THR A 350 9.54 27.33 1.03
CA THR A 350 9.21 26.25 0.10
C THR A 350 8.79 26.82 -1.25
N VAL A 351 7.99 27.89 -1.28
CA VAL A 351 7.62 28.57 -2.54
C VAL A 351 8.85 29.12 -3.26
N GLN A 352 9.79 29.73 -2.54
CA GLN A 352 11.05 30.23 -3.11
C GLN A 352 11.94 29.10 -3.65
N SER A 353 12.00 27.95 -2.98
CA SER A 353 12.74 26.79 -3.48
C SER A 353 12.08 26.15 -4.71
N ILE A 354 10.74 26.19 -4.82
CA ILE A 354 10.02 25.74 -6.02
C ILE A 354 10.35 26.63 -7.21
N LEU A 355 10.35 27.96 -7.03
CA LEU A 355 10.73 28.91 -8.08
C LEU A 355 12.18 28.73 -8.56
N ARG A 356 13.04 28.13 -7.74
CA ARG A 356 14.43 27.80 -8.08
C ARG A 356 14.60 26.42 -8.74
N ASN A 357 13.52 25.68 -8.96
CA ASN A 357 13.52 24.36 -9.59
C ASN A 357 14.44 23.33 -8.90
N ASP A 358 14.55 23.41 -7.57
CA ASP A 358 15.37 22.46 -6.80
C ASP A 358 14.73 21.05 -6.82
N GLU A 359 15.52 20.03 -7.16
CA GLU A 359 15.14 18.61 -7.18
C GLU A 359 14.52 18.18 -5.84
N LYS A 360 15.08 18.69 -4.72
CA LYS A 360 14.57 18.48 -3.36
C LYS A 360 13.22 19.12 -3.10
N THR A 361 12.72 19.94 -4.01
CA THR A 361 11.45 20.69 -3.88
C THR A 361 10.41 20.26 -4.91
N ILE A 362 10.83 19.91 -6.15
CA ILE A 362 9.94 19.30 -7.16
C ILE A 362 9.50 17.91 -6.71
N TRP A 363 10.45 17.09 -6.25
CA TRP A 363 10.21 15.76 -5.67
C TRP A 363 10.22 15.77 -4.15
N GLY A 364 10.35 16.96 -3.56
CA GLY A 364 10.34 17.28 -2.14
C GLY A 364 9.07 16.87 -1.41
N MET A 365 8.87 15.57 -1.34
CA MET A 365 7.81 14.89 -0.62
C MET A 365 8.03 14.93 0.90
N GLY A 366 8.78 15.91 1.41
CA GLY A 366 8.85 16.20 2.84
C GLY A 366 7.56 16.85 3.34
N HIS A 367 6.89 17.64 2.48
CA HIS A 367 5.54 18.14 2.72
C HIS A 367 4.56 17.37 1.85
N GLN A 368 3.86 16.43 2.47
CA GLN A 368 2.78 15.67 1.86
C GLN A 368 1.46 16.20 2.36
N TYR A 369 0.57 16.51 1.44
CA TYR A 369 -0.79 16.94 1.74
C TYR A 369 -1.73 15.75 1.55
N PRO A 370 -2.50 15.37 2.58
CA PRO A 370 -3.52 14.34 2.42
C PRO A 370 -4.64 14.90 1.55
N VAL A 371 -4.99 14.16 0.50
CA VAL A 371 -6.11 14.49 -0.39
C VAL A 371 -7.08 13.32 -0.44
N ASN A 372 -8.32 13.55 -0.04
CA ASN A 372 -9.38 12.57 -0.17
C ASN A 372 -9.82 12.45 -1.65
N ILE A 373 -9.87 11.21 -2.15
CA ILE A 373 -10.18 10.94 -3.56
C ILE A 373 -11.63 11.28 -3.90
N SER A 374 -12.56 10.93 -3.01
CA SER A 374 -13.99 11.20 -3.18
C SER A 374 -14.29 12.70 -3.17
N GLU A 375 -13.54 13.48 -2.40
CA GLU A 375 -13.64 14.93 -2.40
C GLU A 375 -13.06 15.56 -3.68
N ALA A 376 -11.87 15.12 -4.10
CA ALA A 376 -11.20 15.68 -5.27
C ALA A 376 -11.95 15.39 -6.59
N PHE A 377 -12.45 14.16 -6.75
CA PHE A 377 -12.98 13.68 -8.03
C PHE A 377 -14.45 13.24 -7.98
N GLY A 378 -15.03 13.06 -6.79
CA GLY A 378 -16.40 12.58 -6.60
C GLY A 378 -16.49 11.11 -6.15
N PRO A 379 -17.63 10.70 -5.56
CA PRO A 379 -17.77 9.40 -4.86
C PRO A 379 -17.77 8.17 -5.76
N ARG A 380 -17.98 8.33 -7.08
CA ARG A 380 -18.08 7.22 -8.05
C ARG A 380 -16.79 6.96 -8.83
N ARG A 381 -15.68 7.59 -8.41
CA ARG A 381 -14.39 7.57 -9.11
C ARG A 381 -13.44 6.48 -8.63
N TRP A 382 -13.99 5.50 -7.92
CA TRP A 382 -13.25 4.33 -7.48
C TRP A 382 -14.05 3.04 -7.65
N SER A 383 -13.33 1.96 -7.90
CA SER A 383 -13.83 0.61 -8.17
C SER A 383 -12.95 -0.38 -7.40
N PRO A 384 -13.27 -0.63 -6.11
CA PRO A 384 -12.34 -1.31 -5.21
C PRO A 384 -12.07 -2.75 -5.60
N THR A 385 -13.05 -3.42 -6.20
CA THR A 385 -12.90 -4.79 -6.69
C THR A 385 -13.33 -4.80 -8.15
N TRP A 386 -12.40 -5.09 -9.03
CA TRP A 386 -12.61 -4.99 -10.46
C TRP A 386 -12.17 -6.28 -11.15
N LEU A 387 -12.98 -6.73 -12.10
CA LEU A 387 -12.68 -7.91 -12.92
C LEU A 387 -12.73 -7.54 -14.40
N GLY A 388 -11.62 -7.68 -15.11
CA GLY A 388 -11.58 -7.33 -16.53
C GLY A 388 -10.24 -7.56 -17.20
N LYS A 389 -10.00 -6.86 -18.31
CA LYS A 389 -8.81 -7.02 -19.15
C LYS A 389 -7.73 -6.00 -18.81
N VAL A 390 -6.53 -6.47 -18.45
CA VAL A 390 -5.37 -5.57 -18.30
C VAL A 390 -4.80 -5.27 -19.68
N ARG A 391 -4.90 -4.01 -20.12
CA ARG A 391 -4.45 -3.57 -21.46
C ARG A 391 -2.97 -3.21 -21.51
N GLY A 392 -2.37 -2.93 -20.37
CA GLY A 392 -0.94 -2.68 -20.29
C GLY A 392 -0.45 -2.45 -18.86
N VAL A 393 0.85 -2.66 -18.68
CA VAL A 393 1.58 -2.27 -17.47
C VAL A 393 2.48 -1.10 -17.84
N VAL A 394 2.26 0.06 -17.22
CA VAL A 394 3.07 1.26 -17.43
C VAL A 394 4.10 1.35 -16.31
N LEU A 395 5.36 1.36 -16.69
CA LEU A 395 6.51 1.41 -15.82
C LEU A 395 7.16 2.79 -15.92
N LEU A 396 7.25 3.48 -14.79
CA LEU A 396 7.91 4.77 -14.69
C LEU A 396 9.38 4.59 -14.34
N ASN A 397 10.27 4.98 -15.24
CA ASN A 397 11.72 4.91 -15.08
C ASN A 397 12.37 6.22 -15.53
N TRP A 398 12.02 7.30 -14.84
CA TRP A 398 12.51 8.64 -15.12
C TRP A 398 14.02 8.75 -14.93
N ASP A 399 14.68 9.57 -15.76
CA ASP A 399 16.06 9.96 -15.52
C ASP A 399 16.10 11.07 -14.44
N ILE A 400 16.31 10.62 -13.19
CA ILE A 400 16.37 11.52 -12.03
C ILE A 400 17.60 12.43 -12.12
N VAL A 401 18.72 11.94 -12.65
CA VAL A 401 19.97 12.70 -12.78
C VAL A 401 19.80 13.86 -13.74
N GLU A 402 18.98 13.69 -14.75
CA GLU A 402 18.68 14.74 -15.71
C GLU A 402 17.75 15.83 -15.14
N LEU A 403 16.80 15.47 -14.25
CA LEU A 403 15.94 16.44 -13.56
C LEU A 403 16.72 17.39 -12.65
N ALA A 404 17.87 16.95 -12.15
CA ALA A 404 18.76 17.77 -11.33
C ALA A 404 19.56 18.80 -12.17
N ARG A 405 19.54 18.70 -13.50
CA ARG A 405 20.29 19.59 -14.38
C ARG A 405 19.49 20.86 -14.68
N ALA A 406 20.16 22.01 -14.64
CA ALA A 406 19.56 23.31 -14.94
C ALA A 406 19.00 23.42 -16.38
N THR A 407 19.52 22.61 -17.30
CA THR A 407 19.01 22.48 -18.67
C THR A 407 18.88 20.99 -19.02
N SER A 408 17.63 20.55 -19.22
CA SER A 408 17.31 19.20 -19.71
C SER A 408 17.52 19.14 -21.23
N THR A 409 18.15 18.07 -21.70
CA THR A 409 18.41 17.82 -23.13
C THR A 409 17.82 16.49 -23.60
N SER A 410 17.29 15.68 -22.69
CA SER A 410 16.62 14.43 -23.04
C SER A 410 15.14 14.67 -23.29
N CYS A 411 14.66 13.98 -24.32
CA CYS A 411 13.25 13.87 -24.59
C CYS A 411 12.70 12.64 -23.86
N THR A 412 11.47 12.75 -23.36
CA THR A 412 10.74 11.59 -22.85
C THR A 412 10.57 10.54 -23.95
N GLN A 413 10.95 9.30 -23.65
CA GLN A 413 10.82 8.17 -24.55
C GLN A 413 9.85 7.15 -23.96
N ILE A 414 8.96 6.63 -24.81
CA ILE A 414 8.05 5.53 -24.46
C ILE A 414 8.52 4.31 -25.23
N VAL A 415 8.99 3.30 -24.51
CA VAL A 415 9.44 2.02 -25.08
C VAL A 415 8.37 0.98 -24.80
N GLU A 416 7.86 0.34 -25.86
CA GLU A 416 6.94 -0.79 -25.74
C GLU A 416 7.75 -2.09 -25.72
N TRP A 417 7.62 -2.82 -24.62
CA TRP A 417 8.17 -4.16 -24.47
C TRP A 417 7.06 -5.19 -24.66
N LYS A 418 7.21 -6.02 -25.68
CA LYS A 418 6.26 -7.10 -25.98
C LYS A 418 6.74 -8.40 -25.35
N GLY A 419 5.82 -9.13 -24.72
CA GLY A 419 6.08 -10.46 -24.20
C GLY A 419 7.05 -10.50 -23.01
N LYS A 420 7.79 -11.60 -22.88
CA LYS A 420 8.57 -11.97 -21.69
C LYS A 420 9.76 -11.03 -21.41
N GLU A 421 10.33 -10.40 -22.44
CA GLU A 421 11.48 -9.49 -22.29
C GLU A 421 11.15 -8.24 -21.45
N GLY A 422 9.95 -7.67 -21.63
CA GLY A 422 9.48 -6.55 -20.82
C GLY A 422 9.26 -6.91 -19.36
N PHE A 423 8.82 -8.15 -19.13
CA PHE A 423 8.67 -8.68 -17.79
C PHE A 423 10.02 -8.90 -17.11
N LEU A 424 11.00 -9.48 -17.81
CA LEU A 424 12.37 -9.64 -17.31
C LEU A 424 12.98 -8.30 -16.87
N LYS A 425 12.75 -7.21 -17.61
CA LYS A 425 13.17 -5.88 -17.18
C LYS A 425 12.51 -5.41 -15.89
N LEU A 426 11.20 -5.65 -15.73
CA LEU A 426 10.50 -5.43 -14.45
C LEU A 426 11.18 -6.20 -13.30
N GLN A 427 11.66 -7.43 -13.55
CA GLN A 427 12.45 -8.20 -12.57
C GLN A 427 13.82 -7.55 -12.33
N ASP A 428 14.52 -7.17 -13.39
CA ASP A 428 15.86 -6.59 -13.30
C ASP A 428 15.84 -5.28 -12.53
N MET A 429 14.85 -4.40 -12.72
CA MET A 429 14.76 -3.20 -11.89
C MET A 429 14.40 -3.53 -10.44
N ALA A 430 13.53 -4.54 -10.20
CA ALA A 430 13.24 -5.00 -8.83
C ALA A 430 14.51 -5.52 -8.13
N ALA A 431 15.39 -6.19 -8.87
CA ALA A 431 16.61 -6.83 -8.37
C ALA A 431 17.79 -5.84 -8.23
N GLN A 432 18.02 -4.98 -9.23
CA GLN A 432 19.14 -4.04 -9.28
C GLN A 432 19.01 -2.92 -8.27
N SER A 433 17.78 -2.57 -7.92
CA SER A 433 17.52 -1.52 -6.95
C SER A 433 17.11 -2.17 -5.63
N GLY A 434 18.09 -2.59 -4.81
CA GLY A 434 17.87 -3.05 -3.41
C GLY A 434 17.15 -2.02 -2.49
N HIS A 435 16.62 -0.95 -3.10
CA HIS A 435 15.95 0.21 -2.58
C HIS A 435 14.54 0.42 -3.17
N THR A 436 14.13 -0.34 -4.19
CA THR A 436 12.80 -0.23 -4.82
C THR A 436 12.11 -1.58 -4.81
N SER A 437 11.40 -1.84 -3.72
CA SER A 437 10.54 -3.00 -3.66
C SER A 437 9.28 -2.71 -4.50
N LEU A 438 9.33 -3.10 -5.78
CA LEU A 438 8.15 -3.16 -6.68
C LEU A 438 7.04 -4.00 -6.03
N PHE A 439 7.45 -5.00 -5.25
CA PHE A 439 6.62 -5.77 -4.34
C PHE A 439 6.66 -5.12 -2.96
N ARG A 440 5.54 -4.55 -2.48
CA ARG A 440 5.47 -4.27 -1.04
C ARG A 440 5.48 -5.63 -0.34
N GLY A 441 6.47 -5.86 0.52
CA GLY A 441 6.49 -7.04 1.38
C GLY A 441 5.33 -6.97 2.37
N HIS A 442 4.12 -7.29 1.93
CA HIS A 442 2.93 -7.42 2.74
C HIS A 442 2.33 -8.80 2.49
N TYR A 443 2.51 -9.53 3.56
CA TYR A 443 2.21 -10.90 3.81
C TYR A 443 0.82 -10.86 4.36
N LEU A 444 -0.06 -11.68 3.79
CA LEU A 444 -0.99 -12.51 4.52
C LEU A 444 -1.81 -13.24 3.46
N LEU A 445 -1.42 -14.49 3.12
CA LEU A 445 -2.03 -15.68 3.71
C LEU A 445 -1.67 -17.03 3.07
N ARG A 446 -1.67 -18.06 3.94
CA ARG A 446 -1.52 -19.51 3.71
C ARG A 446 -0.33 -20.04 2.90
N SER A 447 0.57 -19.19 2.45
CA SER A 447 1.88 -19.62 2.00
C SER A 447 2.93 -18.75 2.65
N ILE A 448 3.90 -19.41 3.27
CA ILE A 448 5.21 -18.86 3.60
C ILE A 448 5.62 -18.00 2.41
N TYR A 449 5.71 -16.70 2.60
CA TYR A 449 6.20 -15.85 1.54
C TYR A 449 7.70 -16.09 1.39
N ASN A 450 8.07 -16.28 0.13
CA ASN A 450 9.43 -16.26 -0.34
C ASN A 450 9.53 -15.04 -1.25
N GLU A 451 10.29 -14.01 -0.88
CA GLU A 451 10.59 -12.84 -1.73
C GLU A 451 11.05 -13.28 -3.12
N MET A 452 11.74 -14.43 -3.16
CA MET A 452 12.23 -15.06 -4.37
C MET A 452 11.13 -15.54 -5.32
N GLU A 453 9.92 -15.86 -4.83
CA GLU A 453 8.81 -16.40 -5.64
C GLU A 453 7.80 -15.34 -6.07
N ALA A 454 7.82 -14.14 -5.49
CA ALA A 454 6.85 -13.09 -5.79
C ALA A 454 6.82 -12.73 -7.27
N THR A 455 8.01 -12.71 -7.88
CA THR A 455 8.23 -12.45 -9.29
C THR A 455 7.63 -13.54 -10.17
N GLN A 456 7.88 -14.82 -9.84
CA GLN A 456 7.31 -15.95 -10.56
C GLN A 456 5.77 -15.93 -10.48
N ARG A 457 5.21 -15.65 -9.31
CA ARG A 457 3.75 -15.55 -9.12
C ARG A 457 3.15 -14.38 -9.89
N LEU A 458 3.87 -13.27 -10.04
CA LEU A 458 3.40 -12.15 -10.87
C LEU A 458 3.40 -12.55 -12.36
N GLU A 459 4.40 -13.30 -12.82
CA GLU A 459 4.46 -13.86 -14.18
C GLU A 459 3.26 -14.78 -14.45
N GLU A 460 2.96 -15.65 -13.49
CA GLU A 460 1.83 -16.57 -13.52
C GLU A 460 0.49 -15.82 -13.56
N ASN A 461 0.30 -14.82 -12.69
CA ASN A 461 -0.94 -14.04 -12.61
C ASN A 461 -1.19 -13.16 -13.83
N LEU A 462 -0.13 -12.62 -14.44
CA LEU A 462 -0.21 -11.84 -15.68
C LEU A 462 -0.14 -12.73 -16.94
N HIS A 463 -0.25 -14.06 -16.78
CA HIS A 463 -0.41 -15.09 -17.82
C HIS A 463 0.59 -15.01 -18.97
N PHE A 464 1.89 -14.93 -18.65
CA PHE A 464 2.92 -15.13 -19.67
C PHE A 464 3.09 -16.61 -20.07
N SER A 465 2.43 -17.55 -19.40
CA SER A 465 2.53 -19.00 -19.65
C SER A 465 2.01 -19.46 -21.02
N ILE A 466 1.20 -18.64 -21.72
CA ILE A 466 0.71 -18.90 -23.10
C ILE A 466 1.29 -17.84 -24.09
N GLY A 467 2.31 -17.07 -23.67
CA GLY A 467 2.96 -16.08 -24.54
C GLY A 467 2.15 -14.81 -24.85
N ARG A 468 1.00 -14.59 -24.20
CA ARG A 468 0.15 -13.39 -24.36
C ARG A 468 -0.15 -12.73 -23.02
N GLY A 469 0.88 -12.18 -22.37
CA GLY A 469 0.70 -11.24 -21.27
C GLY A 469 0.40 -9.82 -21.76
N PRO A 470 -0.07 -8.90 -20.89
CA PRO A 470 -0.28 -7.51 -21.26
C PRO A 470 1.05 -6.86 -21.68
N PRO A 471 1.06 -5.95 -22.67
CA PRO A 471 2.27 -5.22 -23.05
C PRO A 471 2.78 -4.37 -21.89
N VAL A 472 4.11 -4.30 -21.75
CA VAL A 472 4.76 -3.46 -20.74
C VAL A 472 5.30 -2.22 -21.44
N PHE A 473 4.84 -1.04 -21.04
CA PHE A 473 5.36 0.23 -21.55
C PHE A 473 6.28 0.85 -20.51
N GLU A 474 7.49 1.18 -20.92
CA GLU A 474 8.45 1.86 -20.07
C GLU A 474 8.60 3.32 -20.51
N ILE A 475 8.43 4.24 -19.57
CA ILE A 475 8.65 5.66 -19.80
C ILE A 475 10.01 6.03 -19.22
N ARG A 476 10.92 6.51 -20.09
CA ARG A 476 12.31 6.88 -19.77
C ARG A 476 12.62 8.33 -20.14
N GLY A 477 13.72 8.84 -19.60
CA GLY A 477 14.22 10.20 -19.86
C GLY A 477 13.53 11.24 -18.99
N ALA A 478 13.41 12.46 -19.52
CA ALA A 478 12.82 13.60 -18.81
C ALA A 478 11.38 13.34 -18.39
N VAL A 479 10.98 13.94 -17.26
CA VAL A 479 9.64 13.76 -16.69
C VAL A 479 8.62 14.58 -17.46
N HIS A 480 7.72 13.87 -18.15
CA HIS A 480 6.64 14.49 -18.92
C HIS A 480 5.33 13.75 -18.69
N PHE A 481 4.53 14.24 -17.74
CA PHE A 481 3.29 13.58 -17.33
C PHE A 481 2.29 13.46 -18.48
N ASP A 482 2.19 14.45 -19.38
CA ASP A 482 1.23 14.37 -20.49
C ASP A 482 1.50 13.19 -21.43
N ALA A 483 2.77 12.77 -21.58
CA ALA A 483 3.10 11.63 -22.42
C ALA A 483 2.59 10.34 -21.76
N GLY A 484 2.79 10.20 -20.44
CA GLY A 484 2.26 9.09 -19.67
C GLY A 484 0.74 9.06 -19.60
N VAL A 485 0.12 10.24 -19.41
CA VAL A 485 -1.33 10.40 -19.38
C VAL A 485 -1.94 10.01 -20.74
N LYS A 486 -1.44 10.56 -21.86
CA LYS A 486 -1.86 10.17 -23.22
C LYS A 486 -1.70 8.68 -23.50
N LEU A 487 -0.60 8.08 -23.05
CA LEU A 487 -0.38 6.63 -23.18
C LEU A 487 -1.46 5.83 -22.43
N ILE A 488 -1.74 6.17 -21.17
CA ILE A 488 -2.73 5.49 -20.35
C ILE A 488 -4.13 5.63 -20.97
N HIS A 489 -4.51 6.82 -21.43
CA HIS A 489 -5.79 7.03 -22.11
C HIS A 489 -5.88 6.22 -23.40
N ARG A 490 -4.83 6.20 -24.22
CA ARG A 490 -4.77 5.35 -25.42
C ARG A 490 -4.97 3.88 -25.10
N LEU A 491 -4.37 3.36 -24.02
CA LEU A 491 -4.51 1.96 -23.60
C LEU A 491 -5.91 1.63 -23.09
N LEU A 492 -6.59 2.61 -22.48
CA LEU A 492 -7.97 2.50 -22.01
C LEU A 492 -9.00 2.88 -23.08
N GLY A 493 -8.57 3.24 -24.30
CA GLY A 493 -9.47 3.67 -25.37
C GLY A 493 -10.31 4.90 -25.00
N GLU A 494 -9.70 5.85 -24.28
CA GLU A 494 -10.27 7.12 -23.81
C GLU A 494 -9.70 8.33 -24.55
#